data_AF-A0A7C4X5M8-F1
#
_entry.id   AF-A0A7C4X5M8-F1
#
_cell.length_a   1.000
_cell.length_b   1.000
_cell.length_c   1.000
_cell.angle_alpha   90.00
_cell.angle_beta   90.00
_cell.angle_gamma   90.00
#
_symmetry.space_group_name_H-M   'P 1'
#
loop_
_entity.id
_entity.type
_entity.pdbx_description
1 polymer ?
#
loop_
_entity_poly.entity_id
_entity_poly.type
_entity_poly.pdbx_seq_one_letter_code
_entity_poly.pdbx_strand_id
1 'polypeptide(L)'
;MISSEDISCRIQNALEGGLDGRMTLAGYSRKKGAILYVHSEQNAQQRILFAFDTRPKYQPGAEVHIHPIAQVIIPQVSDLALSLVGGNRFLLAGSPDIILAQPIDFFAPKAEHQRWFASGDDQVVAACDSIGQFLNRWVLPFIGTISTARALVDIHETNDDRIMKQKHWYVFVVAAYQILGMVDAARDLVLSQFGDPGPRKRYAALFNSMGIS
;
A
#
# COMPACT_ATOMS: atom_id res chain seq x y z
N MET A 1 32.65 5.33 2.42
CA MET A 1 31.58 4.46 1.88
C MET A 1 30.29 5.07 2.38
N ILE A 2 29.35 5.46 1.50
CA ILE A 2 28.08 6.05 1.96
C ILE A 2 27.24 4.93 2.55
N SER A 3 26.84 5.08 3.81
CA SER A 3 26.03 4.09 4.52
C SER A 3 24.54 4.28 4.25
N SER A 4 23.74 3.26 4.54
CA SER A 4 22.27 3.37 4.51
C SER A 4 21.76 4.43 5.51
N GLU A 5 22.47 4.59 6.62
CA GLU A 5 22.17 5.60 7.65
C GLU A 5 22.40 7.02 7.12
N ASP A 6 23.48 7.25 6.37
CA ASP A 6 23.77 8.55 5.74
C ASP A 6 22.66 8.92 4.74
N ILE A 7 22.24 7.97 3.89
CA ILE A 7 21.15 8.17 2.94
C ILE A 7 19.83 8.45 3.65
N SER A 8 19.53 7.70 4.71
CA SER A 8 18.33 7.91 5.53
C SER A 8 18.32 9.31 6.14
N CYS A 9 19.45 9.78 6.67
CA CYS A 9 19.60 11.13 7.22
C CYS A 9 19.37 12.21 6.15
N ARG A 10 19.94 12.04 4.95
CA ARG A 10 19.72 12.96 3.81
C ARG A 10 18.24 13.02 3.42
N ILE A 11 17.56 11.88 3.33
CA ILE A 11 16.13 11.81 3.06
C ILE A 11 15.36 12.54 4.16
N GLN A 12 15.63 12.27 5.44
CA GLN A 12 14.95 12.91 6.57
C GLN A 12 15.07 14.45 6.53
N ASN A 13 16.27 14.96 6.20
CA ASN A 13 16.51 16.40 6.05
C ASN A 13 15.75 16.99 4.85
N ALA A 14 15.74 16.29 3.71
CA ALA A 14 14.99 16.70 2.53
C ALA A 14 13.47 16.74 2.79
N LEU A 15 12.96 15.77 3.56
CA LEU A 15 11.56 15.72 3.99
C LEU A 15 11.21 16.92 4.89
N GLU A 16 12.06 17.23 5.88
CA GLU A 16 11.89 18.38 6.78
C GLU A 16 11.90 19.72 6.04
N GLY A 17 12.84 19.87 5.11
CA GLY A 17 13.04 21.12 4.39
C GLY A 17 11.99 21.44 3.32
N GLY A 18 11.23 20.46 2.84
CA GLY A 18 10.35 20.66 1.68
C GLY A 18 8.99 19.97 1.69
N LEU A 19 8.89 18.75 2.26
CA LEU A 19 7.68 17.94 2.12
C LEU A 19 6.77 17.98 3.36
N ASP A 20 7.33 18.12 4.56
CA ASP A 20 6.57 18.10 5.82
C ASP A 20 5.43 19.10 5.85
N GLY A 21 5.66 20.33 5.35
CA GLY A 21 4.63 21.36 5.28
C GLY A 21 3.44 20.95 4.42
N ARG A 22 3.70 20.37 3.23
CA ARG A 22 2.64 19.92 2.30
C ARG A 22 1.88 18.73 2.86
N MET A 23 2.60 17.78 3.45
CA MET A 23 1.99 16.59 4.07
C MET A 23 1.13 16.96 5.28
N THR A 24 1.58 17.91 6.09
CA THR A 24 0.80 18.43 7.24
C THR A 24 -0.52 19.05 6.78
N LEU A 25 -0.51 19.85 5.69
CA LEU A 25 -1.73 20.41 5.12
C LEU A 25 -2.70 19.33 4.60
N ALA A 26 -2.16 18.18 4.17
CA ALA A 26 -2.95 17.01 3.78
C ALA A 26 -3.34 16.10 4.97
N GLY A 27 -3.08 16.51 6.22
CA GLY A 27 -3.42 15.76 7.43
C GLY A 27 -2.42 14.68 7.84
N TYR A 28 -1.30 14.55 7.11
CA TYR A 28 -0.24 13.58 7.42
C TYR A 28 0.77 14.16 8.40
N SER A 29 1.25 13.31 9.29
CA SER A 29 2.34 13.65 10.22
C SER A 29 3.43 12.60 10.18
N ARG A 30 4.67 13.00 10.46
CA ARG A 30 5.78 12.07 10.71
C ARG A 30 6.46 12.41 12.03
N LYS A 31 7.05 11.41 12.69
CA LYS A 31 7.94 11.65 13.82
C LYS A 31 9.25 12.27 13.33
N LYS A 32 9.88 13.12 14.15
CA LYS A 32 11.21 13.66 13.84
C LYS A 32 12.20 12.51 13.61
N GLY A 33 12.98 12.59 12.54
CA GLY A 33 13.92 11.54 12.13
C GLY A 33 13.27 10.29 11.53
N ALA A 34 11.95 10.27 11.31
CA ALA A 34 11.29 9.20 10.58
C ALA A 34 11.20 9.49 9.07
N ILE A 35 11.11 8.44 8.28
CA ILE A 35 10.83 8.45 6.84
C ILE A 35 9.41 7.92 6.53
N LEU A 36 8.55 7.89 7.54
CA LEU A 36 7.19 7.37 7.51
C LEU A 36 6.20 8.48 7.86
N TYR A 37 5.36 8.85 6.90
CA TYR A 37 4.18 9.65 7.16
C TYR A 37 3.01 8.76 7.53
N VAL A 38 2.20 9.23 8.47
CA VAL A 38 1.00 8.57 8.95
C VAL A 38 -0.15 9.57 8.96
N HIS A 39 -1.28 9.14 8.42
CA HIS A 39 -2.56 9.82 8.54
C HIS A 39 -3.59 8.82 9.03
N SER A 40 -4.37 9.22 10.02
CA SER A 40 -5.47 8.41 10.54
C SER A 40 -6.76 9.19 10.33
N GLU A 41 -7.72 8.58 9.66
CA GLU A 41 -9.04 9.17 9.42
C GLU A 41 -10.12 8.10 9.63
N GLN A 42 -11.13 8.45 10.43
CA GLN A 42 -12.25 7.58 10.77
C GLN A 42 -11.79 6.21 11.30
N ASN A 43 -11.92 5.18 10.48
CA ASN A 43 -11.62 3.77 10.77
C ASN A 43 -10.45 3.25 9.93
N ALA A 44 -9.68 4.14 9.30
CA ALA A 44 -8.57 3.78 8.44
C ALA A 44 -7.30 4.51 8.83
N GLN A 45 -6.18 3.87 8.56
CA GLN A 45 -4.87 4.48 8.64
C GLN A 45 -4.16 4.34 7.30
N GLN A 46 -3.67 5.48 6.81
CA GLN A 46 -2.85 5.58 5.63
C GLN A 46 -1.41 5.84 6.06
N ARG A 47 -0.46 5.18 5.40
CA ARG A 47 0.96 5.39 5.66
C ARG A 47 1.71 5.56 4.35
N ILE A 48 2.70 6.43 4.33
CA ILE A 48 3.61 6.61 3.19
C ILE A 48 5.03 6.45 3.71
N LEU A 49 5.64 5.31 3.38
CA LEU A 49 7.00 4.98 3.74
C LEU A 49 7.94 5.35 2.60
N PHE A 50 8.90 6.23 2.84
CA PHE A 50 9.96 6.56 1.87
C PHE A 50 11.04 5.46 1.86
N ALA A 51 10.66 4.29 1.36
CA ALA A 51 11.59 3.18 1.18
C ALA A 51 12.66 3.54 0.14
N PHE A 52 13.85 2.96 0.29
CA PHE A 52 14.97 3.23 -0.61
C PHE A 52 15.94 2.06 -0.70
N ASP A 53 16.58 1.95 -1.86
CA ASP A 53 17.71 1.06 -2.12
C ASP A 53 18.98 1.90 -2.23
N THR A 54 20.08 1.45 -1.60
CA THR A 54 21.40 2.05 -1.82
C THR A 54 22.13 1.35 -2.95
N ARG A 55 22.79 2.13 -3.81
CA ARG A 55 23.59 1.65 -4.96
C ARG A 55 22.83 0.61 -5.80
N PRO A 56 21.66 0.98 -6.33
CA PRO A 56 20.83 0.05 -7.10
C PRO A 56 21.61 -0.53 -8.28
N LYS A 57 21.84 -1.85 -8.29
CA LYS A 57 22.60 -2.55 -9.34
C LYS A 57 22.04 -2.34 -10.75
N TYR A 58 20.73 -2.08 -10.84
CA TYR A 58 19.98 -1.85 -12.07
C TYR A 58 20.09 -0.42 -12.60
N GLN A 59 20.72 0.51 -11.86
CA GLN A 59 20.97 1.87 -12.33
C GLN A 59 22.39 2.31 -11.92
N PRO A 60 23.42 1.93 -12.70
CA PRO A 60 24.79 2.35 -12.44
C PRO A 60 24.91 3.87 -12.35
N GLY A 61 25.62 4.36 -11.33
CA GLY A 61 25.84 5.80 -11.10
C GLY A 61 24.85 6.47 -10.14
N ALA A 62 23.75 5.80 -9.78
CA ALA A 62 22.85 6.27 -8.71
C ALA A 62 23.37 5.84 -7.33
N GLU A 63 23.39 6.77 -6.37
CA GLU A 63 23.68 6.43 -4.96
C GLU A 63 22.46 5.82 -4.28
N VAL A 64 21.26 6.30 -4.61
CA VAL A 64 20.00 5.86 -4.03
C VAL A 64 18.90 5.80 -5.08
N HIS A 65 18.02 4.81 -4.94
CA HIS A 65 16.68 4.80 -5.54
C HIS A 65 15.67 4.98 -4.43
N ILE A 66 14.92 6.08 -4.44
CA ILE A 66 13.85 6.35 -3.48
C ILE A 66 12.55 5.89 -4.13
N HIS A 67 11.84 4.97 -3.48
CA HIS A 67 10.62 4.38 -4.01
C HIS A 67 9.57 4.29 -2.90
N PRO A 68 8.84 5.39 -2.64
CA PRO A 68 7.87 5.41 -1.56
C PRO A 68 6.79 4.35 -1.75
N ILE A 69 6.33 3.78 -0.64
CA ILE A 69 5.29 2.76 -0.57
C ILE A 69 4.11 3.37 0.17
N ALA A 70 2.93 3.41 -0.46
CA ALA A 70 1.71 3.74 0.25
C ALA A 70 1.10 2.47 0.85
N GLN A 71 0.56 2.61 2.06
CA GLN A 71 -0.10 1.55 2.78
C GLN A 71 -1.47 2.00 3.27
N VAL A 72 -2.46 1.11 3.21
CA VAL A 72 -3.79 1.33 3.77
C VAL A 72 -4.13 0.21 4.75
N ILE A 73 -4.65 0.60 5.90
CA ILE A 73 -5.05 -0.27 7.00
C ILE A 73 -6.50 0.09 7.34
N ILE A 74 -7.40 -0.90 7.34
CA ILE A 74 -8.78 -0.76 7.81
C ILE A 74 -9.02 -1.90 8.82
N PRO A 75 -8.90 -1.68 10.14
CA PRO A 75 -8.81 -2.75 11.13
C PRO A 75 -9.94 -3.77 11.04
N GLN A 76 -11.19 -3.32 10.89
CA GLN A 76 -12.35 -4.23 10.78
C GLN A 76 -12.23 -5.21 9.60
N VAL A 77 -11.70 -4.74 8.46
CA VAL A 77 -11.49 -5.58 7.28
C VAL A 77 -10.31 -6.52 7.51
N SER A 78 -9.21 -6.02 8.08
CA SER A 78 -8.01 -6.81 8.36
C SER A 78 -8.27 -7.94 9.36
N ASP A 79 -9.00 -7.65 10.44
CA ASP A 79 -9.36 -8.63 11.47
C ASP A 79 -10.24 -9.75 10.89
N LEU A 80 -11.24 -9.39 10.10
CA LEU A 80 -12.11 -10.38 9.46
C LEU A 80 -11.35 -11.17 8.39
N ALA A 81 -10.51 -10.53 7.57
CA ALA A 81 -9.70 -11.22 6.56
C ALA A 81 -8.78 -12.26 7.21
N LEU A 82 -8.15 -11.92 8.34
CA LEU A 82 -7.31 -12.85 9.10
C LEU A 82 -8.13 -14.02 9.66
N SER A 83 -9.32 -13.75 10.19
CA SER A 83 -10.26 -14.77 10.66
C SER A 83 -10.68 -15.74 9.55
N LEU A 84 -11.04 -15.20 8.37
CA LEU A 84 -11.48 -15.99 7.22
C LEU A 84 -10.42 -17.00 6.77
N VAL A 85 -9.13 -16.67 6.88
CA VAL A 85 -8.01 -17.56 6.55
C VAL A 85 -7.48 -18.36 7.74
N GLY A 86 -8.25 -18.45 8.83
CA GLY A 86 -7.90 -19.25 10.01
C GLY A 86 -6.66 -18.75 10.74
N GLY A 87 -6.42 -17.43 10.75
CA GLY A 87 -5.26 -16.82 11.39
C GLY A 87 -3.95 -16.93 10.61
N ASN A 88 -3.97 -17.49 9.40
CA ASN A 88 -2.75 -17.67 8.61
C ASN A 88 -2.27 -16.37 7.95
N ARG A 89 -1.39 -15.65 8.65
CA ARG A 89 -0.78 -14.39 8.20
C ARG A 89 -0.04 -14.50 6.86
N PHE A 90 0.53 -15.66 6.52
CA PHE A 90 1.24 -15.84 5.24
C PHE A 90 0.32 -15.80 4.02
N LEU A 91 -0.97 -16.06 4.20
CA LEU A 91 -1.98 -15.89 3.15
C LEU A 91 -2.36 -14.42 2.94
N LEU A 92 -1.94 -13.54 3.85
CA LEU A 92 -2.10 -12.08 3.81
C LEU A 92 -0.74 -11.38 3.69
N ALA A 93 0.14 -11.92 2.83
CA ALA A 93 1.48 -11.40 2.55
C ALA A 93 2.38 -11.22 3.80
N GLY A 94 2.10 -11.91 4.89
CA GLY A 94 2.84 -11.78 6.16
C GLY A 94 2.50 -10.51 6.95
N SER A 95 1.64 -9.64 6.44
CA SER A 95 1.27 -8.35 7.04
C SER A 95 -0.26 -8.20 7.06
N PRO A 96 -0.98 -8.97 7.89
CA PRO A 96 -2.45 -9.07 7.85
C PRO A 96 -3.16 -7.74 8.10
N ASP A 97 -2.51 -6.80 8.80
CA ASP A 97 -3.09 -5.50 9.12
C ASP A 97 -3.12 -4.58 7.90
N ILE A 98 -2.27 -4.83 6.89
CA ILE A 98 -2.07 -3.98 5.74
C ILE A 98 -2.82 -4.56 4.53
N ILE A 99 -3.87 -3.85 4.12
CA ILE A 99 -4.76 -4.26 3.03
C ILE A 99 -4.11 -4.01 1.67
N LEU A 100 -3.43 -2.87 1.57
CA LEU A 100 -2.75 -2.39 0.38
C LEU A 100 -1.34 -1.98 0.77
N ALA A 101 -0.33 -2.47 0.06
CA ALA A 101 1.06 -2.04 0.18
C ALA A 101 1.71 -2.10 -1.20
N GLN A 102 1.91 -0.95 -1.84
CA GLN A 102 2.52 -0.90 -3.15
C GLN A 102 3.29 0.40 -3.39
N PRO A 103 4.27 0.38 -4.31
CA PRO A 103 4.97 1.59 -4.72
C PRO A 103 4.00 2.66 -5.25
N ILE A 104 4.30 3.93 -4.97
CA ILE A 104 3.36 5.02 -5.22
C ILE A 104 3.10 5.28 -6.71
N ASP A 105 4.02 4.93 -7.59
CA ASP A 105 3.90 5.09 -9.04
C ASP A 105 2.70 4.33 -9.61
N PHE A 106 2.34 3.18 -9.05
CA PHE A 106 1.18 2.39 -9.46
C PHE A 106 -0.17 3.11 -9.29
N PHE A 107 -0.24 4.17 -8.47
CA PHE A 107 -1.48 4.95 -8.31
C PHE A 107 -1.72 5.94 -9.45
N ALA A 108 -0.73 6.17 -10.31
CA ALA A 108 -0.88 7.00 -11.50
C ALA A 108 -1.11 6.14 -12.76
N PRO A 109 -1.66 6.75 -13.83
CA PRO A 109 -1.64 6.14 -15.15
C PRO A 109 -0.22 5.71 -15.55
N LYS A 110 -0.07 4.61 -16.30
CA LYS A 110 1.25 4.07 -16.70
C LYS A 110 2.16 5.10 -17.38
N ALA A 111 1.59 6.02 -18.15
CA ALA A 111 2.33 7.08 -18.83
C ALA A 111 2.97 8.11 -17.87
N GLU A 112 2.48 8.16 -16.63
CA GLU A 112 2.91 9.10 -15.58
C GLU A 112 3.83 8.40 -14.56
N HIS A 113 4.17 7.12 -14.73
CA HIS A 113 5.05 6.39 -13.81
C HIS A 113 6.43 7.03 -13.78
N GLN A 114 6.98 7.19 -12.57
CA GLN A 114 8.27 7.84 -12.33
C GLN A 114 9.15 6.97 -11.45
N ARG A 115 10.47 7.12 -11.63
CA ARG A 115 11.50 6.49 -10.79
C ARG A 115 12.43 7.58 -10.27
N TRP A 116 12.66 7.60 -8.97
CA TRP A 116 13.45 8.66 -8.33
C TRP A 116 14.82 8.14 -7.95
N PHE A 117 15.79 8.42 -8.81
CA PHE A 117 17.21 8.14 -8.55
C PHE A 117 17.91 9.42 -8.14
N ALA A 118 18.85 9.31 -7.20
CA ALA A 118 19.64 10.46 -6.75
C ALA A 118 21.08 10.06 -6.41
N SER A 119 21.97 11.02 -6.61
CA SER A 119 23.38 11.00 -6.20
C SER A 119 23.77 12.35 -5.61
N GLY A 120 24.18 12.37 -4.34
CA GLY A 120 24.42 13.60 -3.59
C GLY A 120 23.14 14.28 -3.06
N ASP A 121 23.35 15.27 -2.20
CA ASP A 121 22.29 15.88 -1.38
C ASP A 121 21.26 16.66 -2.23
N ASP A 122 21.73 17.45 -3.20
CA ASP A 122 20.86 18.26 -4.06
C ASP A 122 19.88 17.39 -4.86
N GLN A 123 20.33 16.24 -5.35
CA GLN A 123 19.47 15.31 -6.08
C GLN A 123 18.48 14.58 -5.16
N VAL A 124 18.87 14.29 -3.91
CA VAL A 124 17.95 13.73 -2.92
C VAL A 124 16.84 14.73 -2.59
N VAL A 125 17.17 16.01 -2.42
CA VAL A 125 16.18 17.08 -2.22
C VAL A 125 15.24 17.19 -3.42
N ALA A 126 15.77 17.23 -4.64
CA ALA A 126 14.97 17.30 -5.85
C ALA A 126 14.06 16.07 -6.02
N ALA A 127 14.56 14.87 -5.70
CA ALA A 127 13.78 13.64 -5.72
C ALA A 127 12.61 13.69 -4.71
N CYS A 128 12.87 14.10 -3.47
CA CYS A 128 11.83 14.24 -2.46
C CYS A 128 10.77 15.30 -2.82
N ASP A 129 11.16 16.42 -3.43
CA ASP A 129 10.19 17.42 -3.90
C ASP A 129 9.32 16.87 -5.05
N SER A 130 9.94 16.20 -6.03
CA SER A 130 9.24 15.53 -7.13
C SER A 130 8.26 14.47 -6.62
N ILE A 131 8.68 13.64 -5.65
CA ILE A 131 7.80 12.70 -4.96
C ILE A 131 6.63 13.45 -4.31
N GLY A 132 6.89 14.56 -3.62
CA GLY A 132 5.84 15.37 -3.00
C GLY A 132 4.78 15.86 -3.99
N GLN A 133 5.21 16.33 -5.16
CA GLN A 133 4.29 16.73 -6.24
C GLN A 133 3.48 15.53 -6.76
N PHE A 134 4.13 14.38 -6.92
CA PHE A 134 3.49 13.14 -7.33
C PHE A 134 2.44 12.66 -6.33
N LEU A 135 2.76 12.67 -5.03
CA LEU A 135 1.87 12.31 -3.94
C LEU A 135 0.59 13.14 -4.01
N ASN A 136 0.72 14.47 -4.07
CA ASN A 136 -0.41 15.39 -4.11
C ASN A 136 -1.32 15.18 -5.33
N ARG A 137 -0.71 14.88 -6.50
CA ARG A 137 -1.46 14.75 -7.75
C ARG A 137 -2.20 13.41 -7.85
N TRP A 138 -1.57 12.31 -7.45
CA TRP A 138 -2.07 10.97 -7.77
C TRP A 138 -2.39 10.13 -6.54
N VAL A 139 -1.56 10.20 -5.51
CA VAL A 139 -1.59 9.23 -4.41
C VAL A 139 -2.59 9.64 -3.36
N LEU A 140 -2.45 10.85 -2.79
CA LEU A 140 -3.30 11.34 -1.71
C LEU A 140 -4.78 11.36 -2.11
N PRO A 141 -5.17 11.85 -3.31
CA PRO A 141 -6.57 11.82 -3.73
C PRO A 141 -7.13 10.40 -3.84
N PHE A 142 -6.30 9.42 -4.22
CA PHE A 142 -6.73 8.04 -4.39
C PHE A 142 -6.80 7.29 -3.06
N ILE A 143 -5.72 7.26 -2.27
CA ILE A 143 -5.73 6.53 -1.00
C ILE A 143 -6.70 7.16 0.00
N GLY A 144 -6.94 8.47 -0.12
CA GLY A 144 -7.98 9.19 0.62
C GLY A 144 -9.39 8.63 0.44
N THR A 145 -9.71 8.01 -0.72
CA THR A 145 -11.01 7.36 -0.91
C THR A 145 -11.10 5.98 -0.27
N ILE A 146 -9.97 5.39 0.16
CA ILE A 146 -9.89 4.02 0.69
C ILE A 146 -9.91 4.05 2.22
N SER A 147 -11.10 4.28 2.78
CA SER A 147 -11.27 4.37 4.24
C SER A 147 -12.29 3.40 4.82
N THR A 148 -13.01 2.65 3.98
CA THR A 148 -14.11 1.77 4.40
C THR A 148 -14.14 0.45 3.63
N ALA A 149 -14.84 -0.55 4.16
CA ALA A 149 -15.15 -1.78 3.44
C ALA A 149 -15.88 -1.49 2.10
N ARG A 150 -16.77 -0.50 2.08
CA ARG A 150 -17.49 -0.08 0.87
C ARG A 150 -16.54 0.37 -0.23
N ALA A 151 -15.59 1.23 0.11
CA ALA A 151 -14.59 1.71 -0.84
C ALA A 151 -13.76 0.57 -1.46
N LEU A 152 -13.39 -0.46 -0.68
CA LEU A 152 -12.66 -1.62 -1.20
C LEU A 152 -13.48 -2.43 -2.20
N VAL A 153 -14.78 -2.62 -1.91
CA VAL A 153 -15.69 -3.29 -2.84
C VAL A 153 -15.85 -2.48 -4.12
N ASP A 154 -16.08 -1.17 -4.01
CA ASP A 154 -16.30 -0.32 -5.18
C ASP A 154 -15.06 -0.29 -6.10
N ILE A 155 -13.85 -0.27 -5.53
CA ILE A 155 -12.58 -0.40 -6.26
C ILE A 155 -12.48 -1.74 -7.00
N HIS A 156 -12.92 -2.83 -6.35
CA HIS A 156 -12.93 -4.15 -6.98
C HIS A 156 -13.94 -4.24 -8.13
N GLU A 157 -15.17 -3.77 -7.91
CA GLU A 157 -16.28 -3.87 -8.88
C GLU A 157 -16.06 -2.98 -10.11
N THR A 158 -15.45 -1.81 -9.92
CA THR A 158 -15.03 -0.94 -11.04
C THR A 158 -13.77 -1.44 -11.75
N ASN A 159 -13.20 -2.55 -11.29
CA ASN A 159 -11.97 -3.14 -11.78
C ASN A 159 -10.83 -2.11 -11.87
N ASP A 160 -10.66 -1.26 -10.86
CA ASP A 160 -9.64 -0.22 -10.87
C ASP A 160 -8.22 -0.81 -11.06
N ASP A 161 -7.51 -0.35 -12.09
CA ASP A 161 -6.20 -0.87 -12.49
C ASP A 161 -5.04 -0.29 -11.67
N ARG A 162 -5.31 0.67 -10.78
CA ARG A 162 -4.30 1.25 -9.88
C ARG A 162 -3.91 0.32 -8.72
N ILE A 163 -4.68 -0.74 -8.46
CA ILE A 163 -4.40 -1.70 -7.39
C ILE A 163 -3.73 -2.95 -7.95
N MET A 164 -2.63 -3.37 -7.32
CA MET A 164 -2.01 -4.67 -7.59
C MET A 164 -2.85 -5.82 -7.02
N LYS A 165 -3.69 -6.42 -7.86
CA LYS A 165 -4.63 -7.48 -7.49
C LYS A 165 -3.96 -8.85 -7.32
N GLN A 166 -3.33 -9.08 -6.17
CA GLN A 166 -2.80 -10.38 -5.77
C GLN A 166 -3.82 -11.21 -4.95
N LYS A 167 -3.52 -12.48 -4.66
CA LYS A 167 -4.46 -13.34 -3.92
C LYS A 167 -4.85 -12.81 -2.53
N HIS A 168 -3.91 -12.20 -1.80
CA HIS A 168 -4.22 -11.60 -0.51
C HIS A 168 -5.20 -10.41 -0.62
N TRP A 169 -5.09 -9.60 -1.68
CA TRP A 169 -6.02 -8.51 -1.95
C TRP A 169 -7.46 -9.02 -2.04
N TYR A 170 -7.69 -10.10 -2.79
CA TYR A 170 -9.03 -10.68 -2.90
C TYR A 170 -9.57 -11.20 -1.56
N VAL A 171 -8.73 -11.66 -0.62
CA VAL A 171 -9.20 -12.04 0.72
C VAL A 171 -9.73 -10.82 1.48
N PHE A 172 -9.05 -9.67 1.39
CA PHE A 172 -9.54 -8.42 1.99
C PHE A 172 -10.85 -7.95 1.35
N VAL A 173 -11.02 -8.12 0.03
CA VAL A 173 -12.28 -7.81 -0.65
C VAL A 173 -13.41 -8.76 -0.21
N VAL A 174 -13.14 -10.06 -0.04
CA VAL A 174 -14.11 -11.01 0.52
C VAL A 174 -14.53 -10.60 1.94
N ALA A 175 -13.59 -10.19 2.78
CA ALA A 175 -13.89 -9.65 4.11
C ALA A 175 -14.74 -8.38 4.03
N ALA A 176 -14.44 -7.48 3.10
CA ALA A 176 -15.21 -6.27 2.88
C ALA A 176 -16.67 -6.58 2.45
N TYR A 177 -16.87 -7.53 1.51
CA TYR A 177 -18.20 -8.00 1.13
C TYR A 177 -18.97 -8.59 2.33
N GLN A 178 -18.32 -9.40 3.16
CA GLN A 178 -18.91 -9.98 4.37
C GLN A 178 -19.36 -8.91 5.38
N ILE A 179 -18.53 -7.90 5.64
CA ILE A 179 -18.87 -6.76 6.51
C ILE A 179 -20.13 -6.04 6.02
N LEU A 180 -20.33 -5.98 4.70
CA LEU A 180 -21.43 -5.30 4.04
C LEU A 180 -22.66 -6.20 3.86
N GLY A 181 -22.62 -7.45 4.34
CA GLY A 181 -23.71 -8.42 4.20
C GLY A 181 -23.90 -8.96 2.78
N MET A 182 -22.94 -8.74 1.88
CA MET A 182 -22.99 -9.16 0.47
C MET A 182 -22.46 -10.60 0.32
N VAL A 183 -23.12 -11.56 0.97
CA VAL A 183 -22.64 -12.94 1.12
C VAL A 183 -22.49 -13.66 -0.22
N ASP A 184 -23.43 -13.49 -1.15
CA ASP A 184 -23.38 -14.16 -2.44
C ASP A 184 -22.21 -13.67 -3.30
N ALA A 185 -22.02 -12.34 -3.38
CA ALA A 185 -20.87 -11.73 -4.05
C ALA A 185 -19.53 -12.19 -3.45
N ALA A 186 -19.46 -12.29 -2.12
CA ALA A 186 -18.29 -12.82 -1.43
C ALA A 186 -17.99 -14.29 -1.84
N ARG A 187 -19.01 -15.14 -1.94
CA ARG A 187 -18.87 -16.54 -2.36
C ARG A 187 -18.43 -16.66 -3.81
N ASP A 188 -19.03 -15.88 -4.70
CA ASP A 188 -18.67 -15.84 -6.12
C ASP A 188 -17.21 -15.40 -6.31
N LEU A 189 -16.76 -14.41 -5.53
CA LEU A 189 -15.37 -13.99 -5.55
C LEU A 189 -14.42 -15.12 -5.07
N VAL A 190 -14.79 -15.85 -4.01
CA VAL A 190 -14.00 -17.00 -3.54
C VAL A 190 -13.90 -18.09 -4.61
N LEU A 191 -15.02 -18.45 -5.24
CA LEU A 191 -15.04 -19.46 -6.28
C LEU A 191 -14.22 -19.04 -7.50
N SER A 192 -14.35 -17.80 -7.97
CA SER A 192 -13.62 -17.31 -9.15
C SER A 192 -12.12 -17.18 -8.90
N GLN A 193 -11.70 -16.73 -7.71
CA GLN A 193 -10.29 -16.46 -7.44
C GLN A 193 -9.55 -17.64 -6.80
N PHE A 194 -10.24 -18.56 -6.15
CA PHE A 194 -9.60 -19.63 -5.39
C PHE A 194 -10.13 -21.02 -5.74
N GLY A 195 -11.01 -21.16 -6.75
CA GLY A 195 -11.65 -22.42 -7.12
C GLY A 195 -10.71 -23.49 -7.68
N ASP A 196 -9.58 -23.09 -8.26
CA ASP A 196 -8.58 -24.02 -8.81
C ASP A 196 -8.02 -24.96 -7.71
N PRO A 197 -7.69 -26.22 -8.02
CA PRO A 197 -7.31 -27.21 -7.00
C PRO A 197 -6.17 -26.78 -6.06
N GLY A 198 -5.15 -26.09 -6.59
CA GLY A 198 -4.02 -25.59 -5.81
C GLY A 198 -4.42 -24.49 -4.82
N PRO A 199 -4.92 -23.34 -5.29
CA PRO A 199 -5.49 -22.29 -4.44
C PRO A 199 -6.54 -22.82 -3.46
N ARG A 200 -7.48 -23.67 -3.89
CA ARG A 200 -8.52 -24.22 -3.03
C ARG A 200 -7.96 -24.99 -1.84
N LYS A 201 -6.95 -25.83 -2.08
CA LYS A 201 -6.23 -26.53 -1.00
C LYS A 201 -5.50 -25.56 -0.08
N ARG A 202 -4.81 -24.56 -0.63
CA ARG A 202 -4.04 -23.57 0.14
C ARG A 202 -4.93 -22.67 1.00
N TYR A 203 -6.10 -22.32 0.51
CA TYR A 203 -7.07 -21.42 1.14
C TYR A 203 -8.28 -22.19 1.71
N ALA A 204 -8.13 -23.46 2.09
CA ALA A 204 -9.25 -24.28 2.56
C ALA A 204 -10.03 -23.65 3.74
N ALA A 205 -9.34 -22.93 4.64
CA ALA A 205 -9.98 -22.18 5.72
C ALA A 205 -10.95 -21.11 5.20
N LEU A 206 -10.63 -20.45 4.08
CA LEU A 206 -11.51 -19.45 3.46
C LEU A 206 -12.79 -20.11 2.95
N PHE A 207 -12.70 -21.26 2.30
CA PHE A 207 -13.88 -22.01 1.83
C PHE A 207 -14.77 -22.46 3.00
N ASN A 208 -14.15 -22.99 4.05
CA ASN A 208 -14.86 -23.44 5.25
C ASN A 208 -15.60 -22.28 5.94
N SER A 209 -14.91 -21.14 6.14
CA SER A 209 -15.49 -19.93 6.75
C SER A 209 -16.64 -19.35 5.94
N MET A 210 -16.70 -19.63 4.64
CA MET A 210 -17.75 -19.18 3.71
C MET A 210 -18.89 -20.19 3.52
N GLY A 211 -18.76 -21.40 4.09
CA GLY A 211 -19.71 -22.50 3.91
C GLY A 211 -19.75 -23.03 2.48
N ILE A 212 -18.63 -23.00 1.76
CA ILE A 212 -18.51 -23.46 0.37
C ILE A 212 -17.92 -24.88 0.38
N SER A 213 -18.70 -25.85 -0.11
CA SER A 213 -18.31 -27.26 -0.24
C SER A 213 -17.38 -27.51 -1.41
#